data_AF-A0A7C1QUE4-F1
#
_entry.id   AF-A0A7C1QUE4-F1
#
_cell.length_a   1.000
_cell.length_b   1.000
_cell.length_c   1.000
_cell.angle_alpha   90.00
_cell.angle_beta   90.00
_cell.angle_gamma   90.00
#
_symmetry.space_group_name_H-M   'P 1'
#
loop_
_entity.id
_entity.type
_entity.pdbx_description
1 polymer ?
#
loop_
_entity_poly.entity_id
_entity_poly.type
_entity_poly.pdbx_seq_one_letter_code
_entity_poly.pdbx_strand_id
1 'polypeptide(L)' 'MVLRGGLKIIEILLVEDSPGDIRLTQEALKESKISNNLHVVMDGEEAIAFLKKEGK' A
#
# COMPACT_ATOMS: atom_id res chain seq x y z
N MET A 1 -13.71 -18.90 -24.58
CA MET A 1 -13.28 -17.62 -23.98
C MET A 1 -13.27 -17.83 -22.46
N VAL A 2 -12.11 -18.11 -21.88
CA VAL A 2 -11.97 -18.26 -20.41
C VAL A 2 -11.71 -16.88 -19.85
N LEU A 3 -12.64 -16.33 -19.06
CA LEU A 3 -12.43 -15.10 -18.31
C LEU A 3 -11.37 -15.36 -17.25
N ARG A 4 -10.09 -15.10 -17.55
CA ARG A 4 -9.04 -14.99 -16.53
C ARG A 4 -9.16 -13.64 -15.84
N GLY A 5 -10.21 -13.46 -15.05
CA GLY A 5 -10.37 -12.34 -14.13
C GLY A 5 -10.25 -12.85 -12.70
N GLY A 6 -9.04 -13.22 -12.27
CA GLY A 6 -8.79 -13.42 -10.84
C GLY A 6 -8.93 -12.09 -10.10
N LEU A 7 -9.40 -12.11 -8.85
CA LEU A 7 -9.37 -10.94 -7.97
C LEU A 7 -7.91 -10.48 -7.85
N LYS A 8 -7.57 -9.35 -8.50
CA LYS A 8 -6.23 -8.79 -8.47
C LYS A 8 -6.10 -7.96 -7.18
N ILE A 9 -5.22 -8.39 -6.29
CA ILE A 9 -4.86 -7.61 -5.09
C ILE A 9 -4.18 -6.32 -5.54
N ILE A 10 -4.57 -5.19 -4.94
CA ILE A 10 -3.97 -3.88 -5.22
C ILE A 10 -2.79 -3.67 -4.26
N GLU A 11 -1.62 -3.37 -4.80
CA GLU A 11 -0.45 -2.94 -4.01
C GLU A 11 -0.51 -1.42 -3.82
N ILE A 12 -0.44 -0.96 -2.56
CA ILE A 12 -0.48 0.46 -2.19
C ILE A 12 0.79 0.79 -1.41
N LEU A 13 1.48 1.86 -1.79
CA LEU A 13 2.58 2.43 -1.02
C LEU A 13 2.10 3.75 -0.40
N LEU A 14 1.99 3.79 0.92
CA LEU A 14 1.70 4.97 1.71
C LEU A 14 3.01 5.59 2.19
N VAL A 15 3.21 6.88 1.90
CA VAL A 15 4.32 7.68 2.40
C VAL A 15 3.75 8.62 3.44
N GLU A 16 4.03 8.37 4.73
CA GLU A 16 3.46 9.10 5.85
C GLU A 16 4.37 8.98 7.07
N ASP A 17 4.72 10.10 7.69
CA ASP A 17 5.59 10.15 8.89
C ASP A 17 4.78 10.23 10.19
N SER A 18 3.49 10.51 10.11
CA SER A 18 2.56 10.55 11.24
C SER A 18 1.97 9.17 11.56
N PRO A 19 2.27 8.59 12.75
CA PRO A 19 1.67 7.32 13.17
C PRO A 19 0.14 7.37 13.27
N GLY A 20 -0.43 8.55 13.53
CA GLY A 20 -1.87 8.76 13.58
C GLY A 20 -2.50 8.58 12.21
N ASP A 21 -1.93 9.21 11.19
CA ASP A 21 -2.47 9.21 9.82
C ASP A 21 -2.25 7.86 9.13
N ILE A 22 -1.15 7.17 9.42
CA ILE A 22 -0.94 5.77 9.02
C ILE A 22 -2.10 4.90 9.54
N ARG A 23 -2.42 5.02 10.84
CA ARG A 23 -3.47 4.20 11.45
C ARG A 23 -4.84 4.53 10.87
N LEU A 24 -5.16 5.82 10.69
CA LEU A 24 -6.43 6.25 10.09
C LEU A 24 -6.59 5.71 8.66
N THR A 25 -5.53 5.77 7.86
CA THR A 25 -5.54 5.26 6.48
C THR A 25 -5.68 3.74 6.45
N GLN A 26 -4.99 3.02 7.35
CA GLN A 26 -5.13 1.57 7.49
C GLN A 26 -6.57 1.15 7.80
N GLU A 27 -7.22 1.82 8.76
CA GLU A 27 -8.62 1.50 9.10
C GLU A 27 -9.56 1.83 7.94
N ALA A 28 -9.40 2.98 7.27
CA ALA A 28 -10.20 3.33 6.09
C ALA A 28 -10.07 2.30 4.96
N LEU A 29 -8.85 1.79 4.70
CA LEU A 29 -8.62 0.76 3.70
C LEU A 29 -9.22 -0.60 4.11
N LYS A 30 -9.18 -0.97 5.39
CA LYS A 30 -9.84 -2.19 5.89
C LYS A 30 -11.35 -2.13 5.71
N GLU A 31 -11.97 -0.97 5.96
CA GLU A 31 -13.42 -0.78 5.82
C GLU A 31 -13.88 -0.78 4.34
N SER A 32 -13.01 -0.39 3.41
CA SER A 32 -13.34 -0.26 1.98
C SER A 32 -13.66 -1.58 1.25
N LYS A 33 -13.44 -2.74 1.88
CA LYS A 33 -13.55 -4.09 1.28
C LYS A 33 -12.70 -4.32 0.02
N ILE A 34 -11.72 -3.46 -0.23
CA ILE A 34 -10.77 -3.61 -1.32
C ILE A 34 -9.69 -4.60 -0.88
N SER A 35 -9.47 -5.67 -1.63
CA SER A 35 -8.32 -6.55 -1.42
C SER A 35 -7.04 -5.79 -1.78
N ASN A 36 -6.28 -5.37 -0.78
CA ASN A 36 -5.06 -4.62 -0.96
C ASN A 36 -3.95 -5.07 -0.01
N ASN A 37 -2.71 -4.86 -0.43
CA ASN A 37 -1.52 -4.90 0.39
C ASN A 37 -1.03 -3.46 0.57
N LEU A 38 -0.96 -3.02 1.82
CA LEU A 38 -0.46 -1.69 2.16
C LEU A 38 0.97 -1.77 2.67
N HIS A 39 1.87 -1.08 1.97
CA HIS A 39 3.25 -0.83 2.38
C HIS A 39 3.32 0.59 2.92
N VAL A 40 4.05 0.80 4.02
CA VAL A 40 4.19 2.12 4.64
C VAL A 40 5.67 2.45 4.72
N VAL A 41 6.02 3.67 4.31
CA VAL A 41 7.36 4.25 4.41
C VAL A 41 7.24 5.64 5.03
N MET A 42 8.29 6.07 5.71
CA MET A 42 8.24 7.30 6.52
C MET A 42 8.54 8.56 5.71
N ASP A 43 9.25 8.43 4.60
CA ASP A 43 9.64 9.58 3.79
C ASP A 43 9.79 9.25 2.30
N GLY A 44 10.11 10.29 1.53
CA GLY A 44 10.30 10.18 0.09
C GLY A 44 11.56 9.41 -0.33
N GLU A 45 12.62 9.42 0.47
CA GLU A 45 13.85 8.66 0.17
C GLU A 45 13.57 7.15 0.28
N GLU A 46 12.92 6.73 1.37
CA GLU A 46 12.43 5.37 1.56
C GLU A 46 11.43 4.97 0.47
N ALA A 47 10.53 5.87 0.06
CA ALA A 47 9.57 5.61 -1.01
C ALA A 47 10.25 5.33 -2.35
N ILE A 48 11.25 6.13 -2.73
CA ILE A 48 12.00 5.91 -3.97
C ILE A 48 12.82 4.63 -3.88
N ALA A 49 13.45 4.34 -2.75
CA ALA A 49 14.18 3.08 -2.53
C ALA A 49 13.24 1.86 -2.66
N PHE A 50 12.04 1.92 -2.07
CA PHE A 50 11.01 0.89 -2.18
C PHE A 50 10.59 0.66 -3.64
N LEU A 51 10.29 1.74 -4.38
CA LEU A 51 9.86 1.66 -5.79
C LEU A 51 10.94 1.09 -6.71
N LYS A 52 12.20 1.42 -6.45
CA LYS A 52 13.35 0.85 -7.18
C LYS A 52 13.65 -0.59 -6.79
N LYS A 53 13.00 -1.12 -5.75
CA LYS A 53 13.32 -2.41 -5.12
C LYS A 53 14.75 -2.44 -4.59
N GLU A 54 15.25 -1.27 -4.19
CA GLU A 54 16.62 -1.05 -3.69
C GLU A 54 16.68 -1.15 -2.14
N GLY A 55 15.57 -1.49 -1.47
CA GLY A 55 15.49 -1.92 -0.05
C GLY A 55 14.02 -2.09 0.40
N LYS A 56 13.61 -2.98 1.32
CA LYS A 56 14.29 -3.93 2.22
C LYS A 56 14.06 -5.38 1.81
#